data_AF-A0A8S0TVF2-F1
#
_entry.id   AF-A0A8S0TVF2-F1
#
_cell.length_a   1.000
_cell.length_b   1.000
_cell.length_c   1.000
_cell.angle_alpha   90.00
_cell.angle_beta   90.00
_cell.angle_gamma   90.00
#
_symmetry.space_group_name_H-M   'P 1'
#
loop_
_entity.id
_entity.type
_entity.pdbx_description
1 polymer ?
#
loop_
_entity_poly.entity_id
_entity_poly.type
_entity_poly.pdbx_seq_one_letter_code
_entity_poly.pdbx_strand_id
1 'polypeptide(L)'
;MVGLDDALVEIKAQLVGGSPQFEVVSIVGTGGIGKTTLAHKVYIDKYVEYHFDIRTWLTVSQEYSVREILLGLLDSMKIKIDGRSEKDIDQLGEILYKKLKGWRYLFVMDDVWDNVKRYFPEDKIGSRIL
;
A
#
# COMPACT_ATOMS: atom_id res chain seq x y z
N MET A 1 -8.34 21.69 18.34
CA MET A 1 -8.20 21.58 16.87
C MET A 1 -6.91 20.81 16.65
N VAL A 2 -6.99 19.51 16.36
CA VAL A 2 -5.80 18.70 16.05
C VAL A 2 -5.31 19.19 14.69
N GLY A 3 -4.06 19.65 14.62
CA GLY A 3 -3.50 20.19 13.39
C GLY A 3 -3.27 19.09 12.37
N LEU A 4 -3.21 19.46 11.08
CA LEU A 4 -2.79 18.54 10.01
C LEU A 4 -1.40 17.93 10.30
N ASP A 5 -0.54 18.67 10.99
CA ASP A 5 0.81 18.24 11.36
C ASP A 5 0.78 17.18 12.47
N ASP A 6 -0.15 17.27 13.43
CA ASP A 6 -0.30 16.27 14.48
C ASP A 6 -0.74 14.92 13.88
N ALA A 7 -1.73 14.97 12.97
CA ALA A 7 -2.20 13.78 12.27
C ALA A 7 -1.10 13.15 11.40
N LEU A 8 -0.24 13.97 10.79
CA LEU A 8 0.92 13.51 10.03
C LEU A 8 1.91 12.78 10.94
N VAL A 9 2.20 13.32 12.13
CA VAL A 9 3.09 12.70 13.11
C VAL A 9 2.53 11.36 13.59
N GLU A 10 1.24 11.30 13.88
CA GLU A 10 0.58 10.08 14.36
C GLU A 10 0.63 8.95 13.30
N ILE A 11 0.26 9.24 12.06
CA ILE A 11 0.29 8.23 10.99
C ILE A 11 1.71 7.73 10.76
N LYS A 12 2.71 8.63 10.76
CA LYS A 12 4.12 8.22 10.62
C LYS A 12 4.57 7.31 11.77
N ALA A 13 4.15 7.60 13.00
CA ALA A 13 4.46 6.76 14.15
C ALA A 13 3.85 5.35 14.01
N GLN A 14 2.62 5.24 13.48
CA GLN A 14 1.99 3.94 13.22
C GLN A 14 2.69 3.17 12.09
N LEU A 15 3.08 3.87 11.02
CA LEU A 15 3.75 3.26 9.87
C LEU A 15 5.15 2.76 10.21
N VAL A 16 5.95 3.54 10.93
CA VAL A 16 7.39 3.27 11.13
C VAL A 16 7.71 2.73 12.53
N GLY A 17 6.92 3.12 13.54
CA GLY A 17 7.10 2.70 14.94
C GLY A 17 6.21 1.54 15.38
N GLY A 18 5.34 1.02 14.49
CA GLY A 18 4.43 -0.07 14.80
C GLY A 18 5.12 -1.43 14.97
N SER A 19 4.32 -2.49 15.13
CA SER A 19 4.86 -3.84 15.34
C SER A 19 5.55 -4.36 14.06
N PRO A 20 6.45 -5.36 14.17
CA PRO A 20 7.01 -5.99 12.98
C PRO A 20 5.96 -6.74 12.16
N GLN A 21 4.72 -6.92 12.66
CA GLN A 21 3.67 -7.61 11.91
C GLN A 21 3.22 -6.79 10.70
N PHE A 22 2.57 -7.47 9.76
CA PHE A 22 1.83 -6.80 8.70
C PHE A 22 0.61 -6.11 9.31
N GLU A 23 0.45 -4.81 9.05
CA GLU A 23 -0.63 -4.00 9.63
C GLU A 23 -1.24 -3.06 8.58
N VAL A 24 -2.54 -2.82 8.72
CA VAL A 24 -3.28 -1.83 7.94
C VAL A 24 -3.47 -0.59 8.81
N VAL A 25 -3.09 0.56 8.30
CA VAL A 25 -3.24 1.86 8.94
C VAL A 25 -4.27 2.65 8.15
N SER A 26 -5.43 2.96 8.75
CA SER A 26 -6.50 3.64 8.02
C SER A 26 -6.56 5.13 8.34
N ILE A 27 -6.64 5.99 7.32
CA ILE A 27 -6.95 7.41 7.50
C ILE A 27 -8.46 7.60 7.48
N VAL A 28 -9.06 7.82 8.65
CA VAL A 28 -10.51 8.02 8.80
C VAL A 28 -10.88 9.50 8.94
N GLY A 29 -12.01 9.90 8.37
CA GLY A 29 -12.50 11.27 8.46
C GLY A 29 -13.61 11.56 7.47
N THR A 30 -14.33 12.67 7.69
CA THR A 30 -15.45 13.11 6.85
C THR A 30 -15.00 13.42 5.41
N GLY A 31 -15.95 13.49 4.47
CA GLY A 31 -15.69 13.88 3.09
C GLY A 31 -15.11 15.30 3.02
N GLY A 32 -14.15 15.53 2.12
CA GLY A 32 -13.55 16.86 1.90
C GLY A 32 -12.52 17.32 2.94
N ILE A 33 -12.22 16.52 3.97
CA ILE A 33 -11.28 16.90 5.05
C ILE A 33 -9.79 16.81 4.66
N GLY A 34 -9.48 16.36 3.44
CA GLY A 34 -8.10 16.28 2.95
C GLY A 34 -7.36 14.97 3.26
N LYS A 35 -8.06 13.84 3.46
CA LYS A 35 -7.44 12.52 3.72
C LYS A 35 -6.39 12.12 2.69
N THR A 36 -6.72 12.27 1.40
CA THR A 36 -5.79 11.98 0.29
C THR A 36 -4.57 12.90 0.34
N THR A 37 -4.74 14.17 0.72
CA THR A 37 -3.63 15.10 0.92
C THR A 37 -2.74 14.66 2.09
N LEU A 38 -3.32 14.18 3.18
CA LEU A 38 -2.58 13.66 4.32
C LEU A 38 -1.82 12.39 3.96
N ALA A 39 -2.46 11.41 3.32
CA ALA A 39 -1.81 10.20 2.80
C ALA A 39 -0.64 10.57 1.87
N HIS A 40 -0.83 11.54 0.96
CA HIS A 40 0.22 11.95 0.03
C HIS A 40 1.41 12.59 0.76
N LYS A 41 1.16 13.44 1.75
CA LYS A 41 2.22 14.02 2.59
C LYS A 41 3.01 12.95 3.33
N VAL A 42 2.36 11.92 3.88
CA VAL A 42 3.01 10.78 4.52
C VAL A 42 3.85 10.00 3.50
N TYR A 43 3.28 9.72 2.32
CA TYR A 43 3.93 8.91 1.29
C TYR A 43 5.23 9.51 0.78
N ILE A 44 5.28 10.84 0.61
CA ILE A 44 6.48 11.57 0.13
C ILE A 44 7.43 11.98 1.26
N ASP A 45 7.08 11.72 2.53
CA ASP A 45 7.93 12.04 3.67
C ASP A 45 9.24 11.24 3.59
N LYS A 46 10.37 11.93 3.82
CA LYS A 46 11.69 11.31 3.67
C LYS A 46 11.92 10.16 4.65
N TYR A 47 11.44 10.28 5.87
CA TYR A 47 11.60 9.22 6.86
C TYR A 47 10.81 7.96 6.47
N VAL A 48 9.60 8.13 5.95
CA VAL A 48 8.79 7.04 5.39
C VAL A 48 9.49 6.45 4.16
N GLU A 49 10.00 7.29 3.26
CA GLU A 49 10.74 6.86 2.07
C GLU A 49 11.96 5.99 2.40
N TYR A 50 12.75 6.36 3.41
CA TYR A 50 13.92 5.58 3.82
C TYR A 50 13.56 4.30 4.57
N HIS A 51 12.38 4.22 5.19
CA HIS A 51 12.00 3.06 6.00
C HIS A 51 11.53 1.86 5.17
N PHE A 52 10.82 2.10 4.07
CA PHE A 52 10.22 1.06 3.23
C PHE A 52 11.05 0.81 1.97
N ASP A 53 11.44 -0.45 1.74
CA ASP A 53 12.18 -0.88 0.56
C ASP A 53 11.36 -0.73 -0.73
N ILE A 54 10.05 -0.98 -0.61
CA ILE A 54 9.10 -0.89 -1.71
C ILE A 54 7.97 0.05 -1.30
N ARG A 55 7.68 1.03 -2.16
CA ARG A 55 6.53 1.92 -1.99
C ARG A 55 5.69 1.95 -3.25
N THR A 56 4.38 1.94 -3.09
CA THR A 56 3.44 2.05 -4.21
C THR A 56 2.23 2.83 -3.78
N TRP A 57 1.78 3.73 -4.65
CA TRP A 57 0.53 4.45 -4.52
C TRP A 57 -0.41 3.99 -5.62
N LEU A 58 -1.55 3.42 -5.24
CA LEU A 58 -2.57 2.99 -6.18
C LEU A 58 -3.86 3.75 -5.92
N THR A 59 -4.22 4.63 -6.85
CA THR A 59 -5.55 5.24 -6.86
C THR A 59 -6.51 4.25 -7.50
N VAL A 60 -7.51 3.82 -6.74
CA VAL A 60 -8.55 2.91 -7.22
C VAL A 60 -9.88 3.66 -7.34
N SER A 61 -10.49 3.61 -8.52
CA SER A 61 -11.89 3.97 -8.71
C SER A 61 -12.76 2.86 -8.13
N GLN A 62 -14.01 3.17 -7.77
CA GLN A 62 -14.92 2.30 -7.01
C GLN A 62 -15.35 0.98 -7.71
N GLU A 63 -14.69 0.56 -8.79
CA GLU A 63 -15.13 -0.56 -9.65
C GLU A 63 -14.01 -1.53 -10.03
N TYR A 64 -12.83 -1.46 -9.42
CA TYR A 64 -11.74 -2.33 -9.81
C TYR A 64 -11.94 -3.80 -9.39
N SER A 65 -11.79 -4.70 -10.36
CA SER A 65 -11.67 -6.14 -10.12
C SER A 65 -10.34 -6.48 -9.43
N VAL A 66 -10.27 -7.61 -8.72
CA VAL A 66 -9.03 -8.14 -8.12
C VAL A 66 -7.89 -8.17 -9.13
N ARG A 67 -8.19 -8.57 -10.37
CA ARG A 67 -7.22 -8.59 -11.47
C ARG A 67 -6.64 -7.21 -11.72
N GLU A 68 -7.48 -6.20 -11.86
CA GLU A 68 -7.03 -4.84 -12.17
C GLU A 68 -6.25 -4.22 -11.02
N ILE A 69 -6.60 -4.51 -9.77
CA ILE A 69 -5.82 -4.09 -8.60
C ILE A 69 -4.42 -4.70 -8.67
N LEU A 70 -4.30 -6.01 -8.88
CA LEU A 70 -2.99 -6.69 -8.99
C LEU A 70 -2.16 -6.12 -10.15
N LEU A 71 -2.79 -5.91 -11.31
CA LEU A 71 -2.14 -5.32 -12.47
C LEU A 71 -1.68 -3.88 -12.19
N GLY A 72 -2.52 -3.06 -11.56
CA GLY A 72 -2.19 -1.68 -11.20
C GLY A 72 -1.04 -1.61 -10.20
N LEU A 73 -0.98 -2.52 -9.23
CA LEU A 73 0.15 -2.64 -8.30
C LEU A 73 1.44 -2.98 -9.04
N LEU A 74 1.40 -4.03 -9.86
CA LEU A 74 2.57 -4.49 -10.61
C LEU A 74 3.06 -3.39 -11.58
N ASP A 75 2.15 -2.64 -12.20
CA ASP A 75 2.49 -1.49 -13.06
C ASP A 75 3.10 -0.34 -12.27
N SER A 76 2.54 0.00 -11.12
CA SER A 76 3.06 1.08 -10.27
C SER A 76 4.46 0.75 -9.74
N MET A 77 4.73 -0.54 -9.52
CA MET A 77 6.05 -1.08 -9.19
C MET A 77 6.97 -1.21 -10.41
N LYS A 78 6.50 -0.89 -11.62
CA LYS A 78 7.21 -1.03 -12.91
C LYS A 78 7.68 -2.46 -13.20
N ILE A 79 6.94 -3.46 -12.75
CA ILE A 79 7.23 -4.87 -13.00
C ILE A 79 6.78 -5.24 -14.40
N LYS A 80 7.73 -5.67 -15.24
CA LYS A 80 7.43 -6.23 -16.56
C LYS A 80 6.90 -7.66 -16.39
N ILE A 81 5.78 -7.96 -17.07
CA ILE A 81 5.11 -9.26 -17.01
C ILE A 81 4.97 -9.80 -18.44
N ASP A 82 5.66 -10.89 -18.72
CA ASP A 82 5.52 -11.60 -20.00
C ASP A 82 4.18 -12.34 -20.05
N GLY A 83 3.50 -12.31 -21.19
CA GLY A 83 2.18 -12.95 -21.35
C GLY A 83 1.10 -12.35 -20.44
N ARG A 84 1.20 -11.06 -20.09
CA ARG A 84 0.31 -10.37 -19.14
C ARG A 84 -1.19 -10.62 -19.39
N SER A 85 -1.62 -10.61 -20.64
CA SER A 85 -3.02 -10.83 -21.03
C SER A 85 -3.51 -12.25 -20.73
N GLU A 86 -2.60 -13.23 -20.76
CA GLU A 86 -2.90 -14.65 -20.60
C GLU A 86 -2.87 -15.10 -19.14
N LYS A 87 -2.20 -14.34 -18.26
CA LYS A 87 -2.11 -14.70 -16.85
C LYS A 87 -3.44 -14.61 -16.16
N ASP A 88 -3.76 -15.54 -15.28
CA ASP A 88 -4.92 -15.45 -14.39
C ASP A 88 -4.62 -14.63 -13.11
N ILE A 89 -5.59 -14.54 -12.20
CA ILE A 89 -5.46 -13.76 -10.95
C ILE A 89 -4.40 -14.36 -10.03
N ASP A 90 -4.33 -15.68 -9.90
CA ASP A 90 -3.42 -16.33 -8.97
C ASP A 90 -1.98 -16.24 -9.45
N GLN A 91 -1.75 -16.33 -10.77
CA GLN A 91 -0.44 -16.10 -11.37
C GLN A 91 0.04 -14.65 -11.18
N LEU A 92 -0.85 -13.67 -11.31
CA LEU A 92 -0.53 -12.26 -11.04
C LEU A 92 -0.23 -12.05 -9.54
N GLY A 93 -1.02 -12.67 -8.68
CA GLY A 93 -0.84 -12.64 -7.24
C GLY A 93 0.47 -13.30 -6.79
N GLU A 94 0.86 -14.41 -7.41
CA GLU A 94 2.14 -15.08 -7.15
C GLU A 94 3.33 -14.20 -7.56
N ILE A 95 3.23 -13.50 -8.69
CA ILE A 95 4.26 -12.54 -9.11
C ILE A 95 4.39 -11.42 -8.09
N LEU A 96 3.27 -10.84 -7.64
CA LEU A 96 3.27 -9.82 -6.60
C LEU A 96 3.91 -10.35 -5.31
N TYR A 97 3.45 -11.50 -4.82
CA TYR A 97 3.96 -12.14 -3.61
C TYR A 97 5.48 -12.33 -3.67
N LYS A 98 6.00 -12.90 -4.76
CA LYS A 98 7.44 -13.14 -4.95
C LYS A 98 8.26 -11.84 -4.97
N LYS A 99 7.68 -10.74 -5.44
CA LYS A 99 8.34 -9.43 -5.48
C LYS A 99 8.36 -8.74 -4.12
N LEU A 100 7.36 -9.01 -3.28
CA LEU A 100 7.25 -8.46 -1.95
C LEU A 100 7.99 -9.30 -0.89
N LYS A 101 8.17 -10.59 -1.13
CA LYS A 101 8.77 -11.52 -0.16
C LYS A 101 10.15 -11.03 0.30
N GLY A 102 10.31 -10.90 1.61
CA GLY A 102 11.56 -10.47 2.25
C GLY A 102 11.82 -8.96 2.21
N TRP A 103 10.92 -8.16 1.65
CA TRP A 103 11.05 -6.70 1.53
C TRP A 103 9.99 -5.97 2.33
N ARG A 104 10.38 -4.92 3.05
CA ARG A 104 9.42 -4.09 3.77
C ARG A 104 8.71 -3.17 2.79
N TYR A 105 7.41 -3.37 2.61
CA TYR A 105 6.60 -2.61 1.65
C TYR A 105 5.57 -1.70 2.33
N LEU A 106 5.32 -0.53 1.73
CA LEU A 106 4.20 0.36 2.04
C LEU A 106 3.37 0.58 0.80
N PHE A 107 2.14 0.10 0.81
CA PHE A 107 1.18 0.33 -0.26
C PHE A 107 0.10 1.30 0.22
N VAL A 108 -0.09 2.40 -0.50
CA VAL A 108 -1.17 3.35 -0.25
C VAL A 108 -2.32 3.04 -1.21
N MET A 109 -3.47 2.69 -0.68
CA MET A 109 -4.66 2.34 -1.45
C MET A 109 -5.93 2.59 -0.64
N ASP A 110 -7.01 2.96 -1.33
CA ASP A 110 -8.32 3.11 -0.68
C ASP A 110 -8.89 1.73 -0.25
N ASP A 111 -10.15 1.68 0.20
CA ASP A 111 -10.86 0.54 0.85
C ASP A 111 -11.03 -0.75 -0.01
N VAL A 112 -10.10 -1.07 -0.91
CA VAL A 112 -10.12 -2.24 -1.80
C VAL A 112 -9.11 -3.33 -1.42
N TRP A 113 -8.23 -3.04 -0.45
CA TRP A 113 -7.09 -3.89 -0.10
C TRP A 113 -7.50 -5.28 0.40
N ASP A 114 -8.67 -5.40 1.03
CA ASP A 114 -9.20 -6.65 1.55
C ASP A 114 -9.29 -7.75 0.47
N ASN A 115 -9.68 -7.37 -0.75
CA ASN A 115 -9.86 -8.30 -1.86
C ASN A 115 -8.55 -8.92 -2.36
N VAL A 116 -7.41 -8.27 -2.08
CA VAL A 116 -6.07 -8.68 -2.53
C VAL A 116 -5.16 -9.09 -1.38
N LYS A 117 -5.60 -8.98 -0.11
CA LYS A 117 -4.80 -9.27 1.09
C LYS A 117 -4.03 -10.59 1.03
N ARG A 118 -4.66 -11.65 0.50
CA ARG A 118 -4.06 -13.00 0.40
C ARG A 118 -2.76 -13.06 -0.42
N TYR A 119 -2.48 -12.06 -1.25
CA TYR A 119 -1.29 -12.00 -2.10
C TYR A 119 -0.13 -11.22 -1.46
N PHE A 120 -0.32 -10.68 -0.27
CA PHE A 120 0.68 -9.93 0.48
C PHE A 120 1.43 -10.84 1.47
N PRO A 121 2.78 -10.92 1.40
CA PRO A 121 3.55 -11.67 2.39
C PRO A 121 3.52 -11.01 3.77
N GLU A 122 3.22 -11.79 4.81
CA GLU A 122 3.25 -11.36 6.22
C GLU A 122 4.56 -11.80 6.90
N ASP A 123 5.69 -11.36 6.36
CA ASP A 123 7.03 -11.82 6.77
C ASP A 123 7.49 -11.32 8.14
N LYS A 124 6.63 -10.60 8.87
CA LYS A 124 6.94 -9.95 10.15
C LYS A 124 8.15 -9.01 10.06
N ILE A 125 8.22 -8.24 8.98
CA ILE A 125 9.29 -7.26 8.71
C ILE A 125 8.80 -5.80 8.76
N GLY A 126 7.57 -5.56 9.20
CA GLY A 126 6.98 -4.23 9.37
C GLY A 126 6.33 -3.66 8.12
N SER A 127 5.83 -4.50 7.21
CA SER A 127 5.11 -4.02 6.02
C SER A 127 3.75 -3.42 6.39
N ARG A 128 3.28 -2.47 5.59
CA ARG A 128 2.08 -1.68 5.85
C ARG A 128 1.21 -1.53 4.61
N ILE A 129 -0.10 -1.47 4.83
CA ILE A 129 -1.06 -0.85 3.90
C ILE A 129 -1.58 0.42 4.57
N LEU A 130 -1.62 1.52 3.82
CA LEU A 130 -2.19 2.81 4.24
C LEU A 130 -3.44 3.13 3.43
#